data_AF-A0A953F7L0-F1
#
_entry.id   AF-A0A953F7L0-F1
#
_cell.length_a   1.000
_cell.length_b   1.000
_cell.length_c   1.000
_cell.angle_alpha   90.00
_cell.angle_beta   90.00
_cell.angle_gamma   90.00
#
_symmetry.space_group_name_H-M   'P 1'
#
loop_
_entity.id
_entity.type
_entity.pdbx_description
1 polymer ?
#
loop_
_entity_poly.entity_id
_entity_poly.type
_entity_poly.pdbx_seq_one_letter_code
_entity_poly.pdbx_strand_id
1 'polypeptide(L)'
;MKKALAVLAFSIQFLFTQAQAPQSFSYQAVARDLSGNVLGQQNVSFRISILQGSVVGTTVYSESHNVTTNDFGLANLKIGLGTVISGTFSTIQWAGNNFFIKVEMDASGGTAYQLMGTTQLLSVPYALHAQSAASVSSLGQNAYQATGTGQLSVTSGVTTYTLIPGLSLNITIPANAKVIVHTDGGIQCTATGNAYSIVDVGIAVNGTIQTERRIVAANTTGLAQVIENWSMDRVLTLSAGAHTFQVKAVYPTGTGASTANVSSGSAPQLQGTLTVTVIGL
;
A
#
# COMPACT_ATOMS: atom_id res chain seq x y z
N MET A 1 15.66 -3.75 -35.15
CA MET A 1 16.39 -3.97 -33.88
C MET A 1 16.85 -2.67 -33.21
N LYS A 2 17.62 -1.79 -33.88
CA LYS A 2 18.12 -0.54 -33.28
C LYS A 2 17.03 0.41 -32.72
N LYS A 3 15.87 0.48 -33.39
CA LYS A 3 14.71 1.28 -32.95
C LYS A 3 14.00 0.71 -31.70
N ALA A 4 13.97 -0.62 -31.55
CA ALA A 4 13.35 -1.28 -30.40
C ALA A 4 14.22 -1.13 -29.13
N LEU A 5 15.54 -1.13 -29.29
CA LEU A 5 16.48 -0.92 -28.18
C LEU A 5 16.44 0.53 -27.65
N ALA A 6 16.23 1.52 -28.54
CA ALA A 6 16.06 2.92 -28.14
C ALA A 6 14.75 3.16 -27.37
N VAL A 7 13.66 2.47 -27.74
CA VAL A 7 12.37 2.54 -27.04
C VAL A 7 12.43 1.86 -25.66
N LEU A 8 13.19 0.76 -25.53
CA LEU A 8 13.40 0.08 -24.25
C LEU A 8 14.30 0.89 -23.30
N ALA A 9 15.33 1.58 -23.82
CA ALA A 9 16.17 2.47 -23.04
C ALA A 9 15.41 3.71 -22.53
N PHE A 10 14.48 4.24 -23.32
CA PHE A 10 13.64 5.38 -22.93
C PHE A 10 12.56 5.01 -21.89
N SER A 11 12.09 3.76 -21.88
CA SER A 11 11.08 3.30 -20.90
C SER A 11 11.66 2.97 -19.52
N ILE A 12 12.94 2.62 -19.42
CA ILE A 12 13.63 2.39 -18.14
C ILE A 12 13.90 3.69 -17.37
N GLN A 13 13.98 4.83 -18.06
CA GLN A 13 14.29 6.13 -17.45
C GLN A 13 13.13 6.72 -16.61
N PHE A 14 11.90 6.22 -16.79
CA PHE A 14 10.72 6.66 -16.01
C PHE A 14 10.60 5.99 -14.62
N LEU A 15 11.48 5.04 -14.28
CA LEU A 15 11.35 4.26 -13.03
C LEU A 15 12.03 4.87 -11.80
N PHE A 16 12.60 6.10 -11.88
CA PHE A 16 13.40 6.65 -10.77
C PHE A 16 13.01 8.05 -10.28
N THR A 17 11.86 8.60 -10.67
CA THR A 17 11.42 9.89 -10.11
C THR A 17 10.73 9.69 -8.76
N GLN A 18 11.50 9.46 -7.70
CA GLN A 18 11.04 9.72 -6.35
C GLN A 18 10.99 11.23 -6.15
N ALA A 19 9.80 11.83 -6.24
CA ALA A 19 9.59 13.21 -5.81
C ALA A 19 9.72 13.26 -4.27
N GLN A 20 10.95 13.29 -3.75
CA GLN A 20 11.16 13.51 -2.33
C GLN A 20 10.82 14.97 -2.04
N ALA A 21 9.90 15.19 -1.09
CA ALA A 21 9.63 16.52 -0.58
C ALA A 21 10.96 17.17 -0.14
N PRO A 22 11.19 18.45 -0.45
CA PRO A 22 12.41 19.13 -0.04
C PRO A 22 12.65 18.94 1.45
N GLN A 23 13.83 18.44 1.83
CA GLN A 23 14.21 18.20 3.24
C GLN A 23 14.69 19.50 3.90
N SER A 24 13.87 20.54 3.81
CA SER A 24 14.16 21.86 4.37
C SER A 24 12.90 22.69 4.55
N PHE A 25 12.97 23.73 5.39
CA PHE A 25 11.90 24.72 5.55
C PHE A 25 12.47 26.13 5.72
N SER A 26 11.70 27.14 5.33
CA SER A 26 12.12 28.54 5.44
C SER A 26 11.98 29.07 6.87
N TYR A 27 12.93 29.90 7.30
CA TYR A 27 12.90 30.61 8.57
C TYR A 27 13.37 32.06 8.37
N GLN A 28 12.68 33.00 9.01
CA GLN A 28 13.02 34.42 8.95
C GLN A 28 13.37 34.93 10.35
N ALA A 29 14.45 35.70 10.44
CA ALA A 29 14.91 36.31 11.68
C ALA A 29 15.21 37.79 11.46
N VAL A 30 14.96 38.64 12.44
CA VAL A 30 15.43 40.02 12.44
C VAL A 30 16.59 40.12 13.41
N ALA A 31 17.79 40.41 12.90
CA ALA A 31 19.00 40.55 13.67
C ALA A 31 19.06 41.92 14.35
N ARG A 32 19.26 41.92 15.67
CA ARG A 32 19.42 43.12 16.48
C ARG A 32 20.63 42.98 17.39
N ASP A 33 21.26 44.11 17.71
CA ASP A 33 22.31 44.17 18.73
C ASP A 33 21.72 44.16 20.16
N LEU A 34 22.59 44.17 21.17
CA LEU A 34 22.20 44.20 22.59
C LEU A 34 21.47 45.49 23.00
N SER A 35 21.59 46.56 22.21
CA SER A 35 20.89 47.83 22.41
C SER A 35 19.53 47.86 21.68
N GLY A 36 19.18 46.80 20.95
CA GLY A 36 17.95 46.68 20.18
C GLY A 36 18.01 47.28 18.78
N ASN A 37 19.16 47.83 18.35
CA ASN A 37 19.34 48.38 17.01
C ASN A 37 19.38 47.26 15.97
N VAL A 38 18.82 47.50 14.80
CA VAL A 38 18.86 46.55 13.69
C VAL A 38 20.27 46.42 13.13
N LEU A 39 20.73 45.19 12.92
CA LEU A 39 21.99 44.90 12.25
C LEU A 39 21.73 44.82 10.75
N GLY A 40 21.63 45.96 10.07
CA GLY A 40 21.30 46.04 8.64
C GLY A 40 22.52 45.96 7.73
N GLN A 41 22.37 45.32 6.55
CA GLN A 41 23.43 45.18 5.54
C GLN A 41 24.74 44.59 6.10
N GLN A 42 24.62 43.73 7.11
CA GLN A 42 25.75 43.20 7.87
C GLN A 42 25.79 41.69 7.74
N ASN A 43 27.00 41.14 7.63
CA ASN A 43 27.19 39.70 7.66
C ASN A 43 27.02 39.17 9.08
N VAL A 44 26.08 38.25 9.25
CA VAL A 44 25.72 37.64 10.55
C VAL A 44 25.75 36.13 10.39
N SER A 45 26.27 35.42 11.39
CA SER A 45 26.22 33.96 11.42
C SER A 45 25.13 33.48 12.37
N PHE A 46 24.33 32.53 11.91
CA PHE A 46 23.35 31.83 12.73
C PHE A 46 23.78 30.39 12.94
N ARG A 47 23.56 29.88 14.15
CA ARG A 47 23.56 28.46 14.45
C ARG A 47 22.15 28.05 14.81
N ILE A 48 21.63 27.08 14.07
CA ILE A 48 20.28 26.54 14.25
C ILE A 48 20.42 25.12 14.75
N SER A 49 19.76 24.81 15.86
CA SER A 49 19.69 23.45 16.40
C SER A 49 18.25 23.01 16.57
N ILE A 50 17.96 21.76 16.23
CA ILE A 50 16.68 21.11 16.48
C ILE A 50 16.83 20.28 17.75
N LEU A 51 16.02 20.58 18.76
CA LEU A 51 15.96 19.89 20.04
C LEU A 51 14.73 18.99 20.08
N GLN A 52 14.86 17.79 20.62
CA GLN A 52 13.74 16.85 20.81
C GLN A 52 13.26 16.86 22.26
N GLY A 53 11.93 16.83 22.44
CA GLY A 53 11.26 16.63 23.74
C GLY A 53 10.98 17.92 24.51
N SER A 54 11.95 18.82 24.65
CA SER A 54 11.78 20.09 25.37
C SER A 54 12.69 21.22 24.87
N VAL A 55 12.50 22.43 25.39
CA VAL A 55 13.35 23.61 25.12
C VAL A 55 14.81 23.45 25.57
N VAL A 56 15.10 22.46 26.42
CA VAL A 56 16.46 22.07 26.86
C VAL A 56 16.78 20.62 26.49
N GLY A 57 16.03 20.07 25.52
CA GLY A 57 16.13 18.69 25.09
C GLY A 57 17.42 18.37 24.32
N THR A 58 17.55 17.12 23.92
CA THR A 58 18.71 16.65 23.15
C THR A 58 18.72 17.26 21.77
N THR A 59 19.87 17.81 21.35
CA THR A 59 20.08 18.26 19.97
C THR A 59 20.15 17.06 19.03
N VAL A 60 19.17 16.92 18.15
CA VAL A 60 19.13 15.85 17.13
C VAL A 60 19.74 16.29 15.80
N TYR A 61 19.82 17.60 15.56
CA TYR A 61 20.42 18.18 14.37
C TYR A 61 20.90 19.60 14.65
N SER A 62 22.02 19.99 14.04
CA SER A 62 22.51 21.36 14.09
C SER A 62 23.22 21.75 12.80
N GLU A 63 23.03 22.99 12.38
CA GLU A 63 23.67 23.59 11.21
C GLU A 63 24.01 25.06 11.45
N SER A 64 24.92 25.60 10.64
CA SER A 64 25.22 27.03 10.58
C SER A 64 24.82 27.65 9.25
N HIS A 65 24.51 28.94 9.32
CA HIS A 65 24.27 29.81 8.18
C HIS A 65 25.13 31.07 8.32
N ASN A 66 25.62 31.59 7.22
CA ASN A 66 26.33 32.86 7.14
C ASN A 66 25.59 33.69 6.09
N VAL A 67 24.93 34.76 6.52
CA VAL A 67 24.01 35.53 5.68
C VAL A 67 24.18 37.02 5.92
N THR A 68 24.08 37.79 4.84
CA THR A 68 23.99 39.25 4.93
C THR A 68 22.52 39.63 5.14
N THR A 69 22.25 40.39 6.20
CA THR A 69 20.93 40.94 6.49
C THR A 69 20.56 42.07 5.52
N ASN A 70 19.27 42.36 5.34
CA ASN A 70 18.83 43.55 4.58
C ASN A 70 18.87 44.83 5.44
N ASP A 71 18.43 45.97 4.89
CA ASP A 71 18.37 47.27 5.58
C ASP A 71 17.57 47.28 6.90
N PHE A 72 16.66 46.32 7.08
CA PHE A 72 15.86 46.15 8.30
C PHE A 72 16.40 45.09 9.25
N GLY A 73 17.58 44.53 8.98
CA GLY A 73 18.17 43.44 9.75
C GLY A 73 17.55 42.07 9.47
N LEU A 74 16.71 41.92 8.44
CA LEU A 74 16.04 40.66 8.11
C LEU A 74 17.02 39.68 7.47
N ALA A 75 17.07 38.46 8.01
CA ALA A 75 17.78 37.31 7.49
C ALA A 75 16.78 36.23 7.03
N ASN A 76 17.00 35.69 5.83
CA ASN A 76 16.23 34.56 5.29
C ASN A 76 17.10 33.31 5.33
N LEU A 77 16.66 32.30 6.11
CA LEU A 77 17.36 31.03 6.28
C LEU A 77 16.52 29.90 5.67
N LYS A 78 17.20 28.89 5.11
CA LYS A 78 16.57 27.63 4.70
C LYS A 78 17.10 26.51 5.57
N ILE A 79 16.35 26.16 6.61
CA ILE A 79 16.79 25.18 7.59
C ILE A 79 16.80 23.79 6.96
N GLY A 80 17.91 23.06 7.11
CA GLY A 80 18.18 21.79 6.43
C GLY A 80 19.06 21.91 5.20
N LEU A 81 19.38 23.14 4.76
CA LEU A 81 20.31 23.43 3.66
C LEU A 81 21.53 24.26 4.12
N GLY A 82 21.75 24.38 5.43
CA GLY A 82 22.92 25.05 5.99
C GLY A 82 24.17 24.19 5.95
N THR A 83 25.27 24.69 6.51
CA THR A 83 26.45 23.86 6.76
C THR A 83 26.20 23.01 8.00
N VAL A 84 26.09 21.70 7.81
CA VAL A 84 25.81 20.75 8.91
C VAL A 84 26.95 20.76 9.92
N ILE A 85 26.60 20.94 11.20
CA ILE A 85 27.52 20.82 12.35
C ILE A 85 27.38 19.42 12.95
N SER A 86 26.14 18.93 13.10
CA SER A 86 25.87 17.60 13.65
C SER A 86 24.50 17.06 13.24
N GLY A 87 24.37 15.73 13.27
CA GLY A 87 23.13 15.02 12.91
C GLY A 87 22.88 14.93 11.40
N THR A 88 21.72 14.41 11.01
CA THR A 88 21.31 14.32 9.61
C THR A 88 19.82 14.64 9.51
N PHE A 89 19.48 15.75 8.84
CA PHE A 89 18.11 16.29 8.79
C PHE A 89 17.09 15.26 8.27
N SER A 90 17.47 14.47 7.26
CA SER A 90 16.63 13.43 6.64
C SER A 90 16.24 12.29 7.57
N THR A 91 17.00 12.08 8.65
CA THR A 91 16.80 10.95 9.58
C THR A 91 15.92 11.31 10.77
N ILE A 92 15.61 12.60 10.95
CA ILE A 92 14.79 13.09 12.07
C ILE A 92 13.39 12.47 11.97
N GLN A 93 13.01 11.74 13.02
CA GLN A 93 11.68 11.15 13.15
C GLN A 93 10.69 12.20 13.68
N TRP A 94 10.14 12.99 12.76
CA TRP A 94 9.22 14.09 13.09
C TRP A 94 7.91 13.65 13.75
N ALA A 95 7.53 12.37 13.61
CA ALA A 95 6.30 11.83 14.17
C ALA A 95 6.43 11.47 15.67
N GLY A 96 5.36 11.68 16.43
CA GLY A 96 5.24 11.20 17.82
C GLY A 96 6.08 11.94 18.86
N ASN A 97 6.77 13.03 18.48
CA ASN A 97 7.64 13.81 19.36
C ASN A 97 7.42 15.31 19.18
N ASN A 98 7.68 16.08 20.22
CA ASN A 98 7.74 17.54 20.15
C ASN A 98 9.16 17.98 19.78
N PHE A 99 9.28 18.89 18.82
CA PHE A 99 10.55 19.45 18.41
C PHE A 99 10.60 20.95 18.68
N PHE A 100 11.79 21.46 18.97
CA PHE A 100 12.05 22.86 19.27
C PHE A 100 13.19 23.35 18.40
N ILE A 101 13.12 24.59 17.94
CA ILE A 101 14.19 25.27 17.24
C ILE A 101 14.92 26.17 18.22
N LYS A 102 16.21 25.91 18.43
CA LYS A 102 17.14 26.76 19.16
C LYS A 102 17.91 27.60 18.16
N VAL A 103 17.85 28.92 18.34
CA VAL A 103 18.48 29.90 17.45
C VAL A 103 19.58 30.62 18.21
N GLU A 104 20.77 30.60 17.64
CA GLU A 104 21.92 31.31 18.18
C GLU A 104 22.56 32.15 17.08
N MET A 105 23.16 33.29 17.43
CA MET A 105 23.66 34.28 16.48
C MET A 105 25.03 34.82 16.91
N ASP A 106 25.91 35.02 15.94
CA ASP A 106 27.10 35.86 16.06
C ASP A 106 26.95 37.07 15.11
N ALA A 107 26.78 38.24 15.71
CA ALA A 107 26.60 39.51 14.99
C ALA A 107 27.83 39.90 14.14
N SER A 108 29.02 39.40 14.47
CA SER A 108 30.26 39.66 13.71
C SER A 108 30.47 38.67 12.55
N GLY A 109 29.56 37.71 12.37
CA GLY A 109 29.68 36.67 11.35
C GLY A 109 30.68 35.56 11.71
N GLY A 110 31.15 35.52 12.95
CA GLY A 110 32.07 34.51 13.49
C GLY A 110 31.39 33.27 14.05
N THR A 111 31.99 32.70 15.10
CA THR A 111 31.53 31.48 15.78
C THR A 111 31.22 31.69 17.27
N ALA A 112 31.24 32.93 17.76
CA ALA A 112 30.92 33.31 19.13
C ALA A 112 29.40 33.48 19.30
N TYR A 113 28.67 32.39 19.12
CA TYR A 113 27.22 32.38 19.09
C TYR A 113 26.59 32.70 20.46
N GLN A 114 25.64 33.64 20.47
CA GLN A 114 24.77 33.95 21.60
C GLN A 114 23.36 33.41 21.39
N LEU A 115 22.70 32.96 22.46
CA LEU A 115 21.34 32.43 22.39
C LEU A 115 20.31 33.53 22.14
N MET A 116 19.59 33.43 21.03
CA MET A 116 18.50 34.36 20.67
C MET A 116 17.13 33.85 21.14
N GLY A 117 16.98 32.54 21.31
CA GLY A 117 15.77 31.94 21.86
C GLY A 117 15.62 30.47 21.50
N THR A 118 14.59 29.85 22.07
CA THR A 118 14.16 28.50 21.73
C THR A 118 12.65 28.45 21.65
N THR A 119 12.11 28.01 20.52
CA THR A 119 10.66 27.99 20.27
C THR A 119 10.22 26.61 19.79
N GLN A 120 8.98 26.23 20.06
CA GLN A 120 8.45 24.93 19.60
C GLN A 120 8.15 24.99 18.10
N LEU A 121 8.52 23.94 17.36
CA LEU A 121 8.07 23.72 15.99
C LEU A 121 6.67 23.13 16.03
N LEU A 122 5.69 23.91 15.57
CA LEU A 122 4.31 23.47 15.41
C LEU A 122 4.04 23.10 13.95
N SER A 123 3.16 22.12 13.72
CA SER A 123 2.76 21.72 12.38
C SER A 123 2.02 22.85 11.66
N VAL A 124 2.37 23.09 10.40
CA VAL A 124 1.62 23.98 9.49
C VAL A 124 0.41 23.24 8.90
N PRO A 125 -0.65 23.94 8.43
CA PRO A 125 -1.85 23.31 7.89
C PRO A 125 -1.60 22.29 6.77
N TYR A 126 -0.64 22.54 5.87
CA TYR A 126 -0.25 21.60 4.82
C TYR A 126 0.39 20.31 5.38
N ALA A 127 1.21 20.42 6.43
CA ALA A 127 1.82 19.27 7.10
C ALA A 127 0.77 18.43 7.85
N LEU A 128 -0.24 19.08 8.47
CA LEU A 128 -1.38 18.39 9.08
C LEU A 128 -2.23 17.66 8.03
N HIS A 129 -2.45 18.27 6.86
CA HIS A 129 -3.18 17.63 5.78
C HIS A 129 -2.41 16.44 5.18
N ALA A 130 -1.10 16.55 5.02
CA ALA A 130 -0.25 15.44 4.56
C ALA A 130 -0.27 14.23 5.53
N GLN A 131 -0.30 14.48 6.85
CA GLN A 131 -0.49 13.42 7.86
C GLN A 131 -1.84 12.71 7.70
N SER A 132 -2.92 13.46 7.41
CA SER A 132 -4.24 12.87 7.15
C SER A 132 -4.29 12.06 5.84
N ALA A 133 -3.54 12.44 4.81
CA ALA A 133 -3.47 11.71 3.55
C ALA A 133 -2.64 10.41 3.66
N ALA A 134 -1.59 10.41 4.49
CA ALA A 134 -0.81 9.20 4.80
C ALA A 134 -1.63 8.13 5.54
N SER A 135 -2.65 8.52 6.32
CA SER A 135 -3.59 7.57 6.94
C SER A 135 -4.62 6.95 5.98
N VAL A 136 -4.69 7.41 4.72
CA VAL A 136 -5.68 6.92 3.74
C VAL A 136 -5.08 5.85 2.80
N SER A 137 -3.76 5.68 2.72
CA SER A 137 -3.14 4.76 1.75
C SER A 137 -3.06 3.29 2.18
N SER A 138 -3.46 2.93 3.41
CA SER A 138 -3.63 1.52 3.82
C SER A 138 -4.58 1.37 5.02
N LEU A 139 -5.89 1.39 4.77
CA LEU A 139 -6.93 1.09 5.77
C LEU A 139 -6.91 -0.39 6.25
N GLY A 140 -5.75 -1.05 6.34
CA GLY A 140 -5.65 -2.46 6.71
C GLY A 140 -6.30 -3.41 5.67
N GLN A 141 -6.48 -2.96 4.44
CA GLN A 141 -7.14 -3.74 3.38
C GLN A 141 -6.12 -4.35 2.43
N ASN A 142 -6.02 -5.68 2.44
CA ASN A 142 -5.18 -6.45 1.52
C ASN A 142 -6.06 -7.34 0.65
N ALA A 143 -5.86 -7.33 -0.67
CA ALA A 143 -6.53 -8.23 -1.60
C ALA A 143 -5.52 -9.25 -2.17
N TYR A 144 -5.89 -10.52 -2.14
CA TYR A 144 -5.11 -11.64 -2.66
C TYR A 144 -5.93 -12.32 -3.75
N GLN A 145 -5.29 -12.73 -4.85
CA GLN A 145 -5.97 -13.37 -5.96
C GLN A 145 -5.22 -14.61 -6.43
N ALA A 146 -5.98 -15.65 -6.79
CA ALA A 146 -5.50 -16.82 -7.51
C ALA A 146 -6.42 -17.08 -8.71
N THR A 147 -5.84 -17.56 -9.82
CA THR A 147 -6.57 -17.89 -11.04
C THR A 147 -6.46 -19.39 -11.33
N GLY A 148 -7.44 -19.91 -12.07
CA GLY A 148 -7.46 -21.30 -12.50
C GLY A 148 -6.23 -21.62 -13.34
N THR A 149 -5.48 -22.64 -12.98
CA THR A 149 -4.27 -23.09 -13.71
C THR A 149 -4.52 -24.32 -14.56
N GLY A 150 -5.69 -24.93 -14.42
CA GLY A 150 -6.07 -26.15 -15.12
C GLY A 150 -7.55 -26.43 -15.01
N GLN A 151 -7.98 -27.46 -15.73
CA GLN A 151 -9.35 -27.92 -15.76
C GLN A 151 -9.54 -29.07 -14.77
N LEU A 152 -10.64 -29.04 -14.03
CA LEU A 152 -11.13 -30.18 -13.24
C LEU A 152 -12.25 -30.87 -14.02
N SER A 153 -12.07 -32.15 -14.35
CA SER A 153 -13.15 -32.97 -14.91
C SER A 153 -14.00 -33.54 -13.78
N VAL A 154 -15.20 -33.00 -13.60
CA VAL A 154 -16.17 -33.46 -12.60
C VAL A 154 -17.04 -34.55 -13.21
N THR A 155 -16.79 -35.78 -12.79
CA THR A 155 -17.53 -36.99 -13.17
C THR A 155 -18.28 -37.56 -11.97
N SER A 156 -19.13 -38.58 -12.16
CA SER A 156 -19.81 -39.27 -11.05
C SER A 156 -18.87 -39.88 -10.00
N GLY A 157 -17.58 -40.04 -10.30
CA GLY A 157 -16.56 -40.47 -9.34
C GLY A 157 -16.07 -39.37 -8.40
N VAL A 158 -16.32 -38.10 -8.69
CA VAL A 158 -15.93 -36.96 -7.83
C VAL A 158 -16.99 -36.77 -6.75
N THR A 159 -16.96 -37.64 -5.73
CA THR A 159 -17.98 -37.73 -4.66
C THR A 159 -17.71 -36.81 -3.47
N THR A 160 -16.54 -36.17 -3.43
CA THR A 160 -16.15 -35.19 -2.41
C THR A 160 -15.68 -33.90 -3.06
N TYR A 161 -15.88 -32.77 -2.37
CA TYR A 161 -15.36 -31.48 -2.79
C TYR A 161 -13.86 -31.54 -3.08
N THR A 162 -13.53 -31.46 -4.35
CA THR A 162 -12.16 -31.56 -4.88
C THR A 162 -11.71 -30.18 -5.33
N LEU A 163 -10.45 -29.84 -5.05
CA LEU A 163 -9.86 -28.56 -5.42
C LEU A 163 -9.92 -28.34 -6.94
N ILE A 164 -10.42 -27.17 -7.35
CA ILE A 164 -10.27 -26.71 -8.72
C ILE A 164 -8.80 -26.24 -8.90
N PRO A 165 -8.05 -26.76 -9.89
CA PRO A 165 -6.63 -26.45 -10.04
C PRO A 165 -6.34 -24.94 -10.06
N GLY A 166 -5.41 -24.51 -9.20
CA GLY A 166 -4.98 -23.11 -9.07
C GLY A 166 -5.80 -22.25 -8.12
N LEU A 167 -7.05 -22.62 -7.81
CA LEU A 167 -7.95 -21.82 -6.95
C LEU A 167 -7.73 -22.09 -5.46
N SER A 168 -6.51 -21.82 -4.98
CA SER A 168 -6.12 -22.00 -3.58
C SER A 168 -5.19 -20.87 -3.13
N LEU A 169 -5.49 -20.26 -1.98
CA LEU A 169 -4.68 -19.22 -1.34
C LEU A 169 -4.41 -19.58 0.11
N ASN A 170 -3.19 -19.36 0.59
CA ASN A 170 -2.85 -19.46 2.01
C ASN A 170 -2.51 -18.07 2.54
N ILE A 171 -3.34 -17.56 3.45
CA ILE A 171 -3.27 -16.16 3.90
C ILE A 171 -3.25 -16.13 5.42
N THR A 172 -2.34 -15.34 5.99
CA THR A 172 -2.32 -15.05 7.42
C THR A 172 -3.31 -13.93 7.73
N ILE A 173 -4.37 -14.26 8.46
CA ILE A 173 -5.39 -13.32 8.89
C ILE A 173 -4.93 -12.64 10.19
N PRO A 174 -4.90 -11.29 10.29
CA PRO A 174 -4.60 -10.60 11.53
C PRO A 174 -5.79 -10.67 12.52
N ALA A 175 -5.54 -10.35 13.78
CA ALA A 175 -6.61 -10.22 14.78
C ALA A 175 -7.60 -9.13 14.37
N ASN A 176 -8.86 -9.31 14.75
CA ASN A 176 -9.95 -8.36 14.47
C ASN A 176 -10.18 -8.04 12.98
N ALA A 177 -9.92 -9.00 12.08
CA ALA A 177 -10.16 -8.80 10.65
C ALA A 177 -11.53 -9.33 10.19
N LYS A 178 -12.12 -8.63 9.23
CA LYS A 178 -13.18 -9.17 8.35
C LYS A 178 -12.54 -9.70 7.07
N VAL A 179 -12.99 -10.87 6.63
CA VAL A 179 -12.51 -11.48 5.38
C VAL A 179 -13.66 -11.60 4.41
N ILE A 180 -13.48 -11.10 3.19
CA ILE A 180 -14.42 -11.26 2.09
C ILE A 180 -13.78 -12.18 1.07
N VAL A 181 -14.42 -13.30 0.79
CA VAL A 181 -13.98 -14.27 -0.21
C VAL A 181 -14.93 -14.18 -1.38
N HIS A 182 -14.40 -13.99 -2.58
CA HIS A 182 -15.15 -13.98 -3.83
C HIS A 182 -14.57 -15.01 -4.79
N THR A 183 -15.42 -15.71 -5.53
CA THR A 183 -14.98 -16.52 -6.65
C THR A 183 -15.96 -16.49 -7.81
N ASP A 184 -15.40 -16.51 -9.02
CA ASP A 184 -16.08 -16.69 -10.28
C ASP A 184 -15.38 -17.76 -11.13
N GLY A 185 -16.04 -18.20 -12.20
CA GLY A 185 -15.51 -19.15 -13.17
C GLY A 185 -16.62 -19.84 -13.94
N GLY A 186 -16.25 -20.77 -14.83
CA GLY A 186 -17.19 -21.45 -15.72
C GLY A 186 -17.14 -22.97 -15.64
N ILE A 187 -18.28 -23.59 -15.93
CA ILE A 187 -18.41 -25.02 -16.20
C ILE A 187 -18.88 -25.25 -17.64
N GLN A 188 -18.56 -26.40 -18.20
CA GLN A 188 -19.00 -26.81 -19.53
C GLN A 188 -19.42 -28.28 -19.55
N CYS A 189 -20.57 -28.58 -20.16
CA CYS A 189 -20.99 -29.95 -20.42
C CYS A 189 -20.17 -30.55 -21.58
N THR A 190 -19.51 -31.69 -21.34
CA THR A 190 -18.64 -32.31 -22.36
C THR A 190 -19.38 -33.25 -23.30
N ALA A 191 -20.54 -33.77 -22.90
CA ALA A 191 -21.34 -34.69 -23.70
C ALA A 191 -22.06 -33.95 -24.85
N THR A 192 -22.18 -34.59 -26.01
CA THR A 192 -22.84 -34.00 -27.18
C THR A 192 -24.33 -34.35 -27.23
N GLY A 193 -25.08 -33.65 -28.09
CA GLY A 193 -26.53 -33.85 -28.23
C GLY A 193 -27.32 -33.34 -27.03
N ASN A 194 -28.46 -33.97 -26.74
CA ASN A 194 -29.29 -33.62 -25.60
C ASN A 194 -28.70 -34.20 -24.30
N ALA A 195 -27.76 -33.47 -23.71
CA ALA A 195 -27.04 -33.90 -22.53
C ALA A 195 -26.82 -32.73 -21.57
N TYR A 196 -26.72 -33.00 -20.28
CA TYR A 196 -26.49 -31.98 -19.26
C TYR A 196 -25.45 -32.45 -18.26
N SER A 197 -24.76 -31.49 -17.64
CA SER A 197 -23.83 -31.70 -16.54
C SER A 197 -24.25 -30.85 -15.35
N ILE A 198 -24.10 -31.38 -14.14
CA ILE A 198 -24.42 -30.68 -12.89
C ILE A 198 -23.18 -30.69 -12.02
N VAL A 199 -22.82 -29.53 -11.47
CA VAL A 199 -21.68 -29.36 -10.58
C VAL A 199 -22.11 -28.52 -9.39
N ASP A 200 -21.74 -28.94 -8.18
CA ASP A 200 -21.79 -28.07 -7.01
C ASP A 200 -20.40 -27.47 -6.79
N VAL A 201 -20.29 -26.15 -6.86
CA VAL A 201 -19.06 -25.40 -6.60
C VAL A 201 -19.18 -24.73 -5.24
N GLY A 202 -18.13 -24.74 -4.44
CA GLY A 202 -18.14 -24.14 -3.11
C GLY A 202 -16.84 -23.45 -2.74
N ILE A 203 -16.96 -22.41 -1.91
CA ILE A 203 -15.84 -21.79 -1.21
C ILE A 203 -15.55 -22.63 0.03
N ALA A 204 -14.33 -23.13 0.15
CA ALA A 204 -13.84 -23.83 1.32
C ALA A 204 -12.83 -22.97 2.09
N VAL A 205 -12.94 -22.97 3.42
CA VAL A 205 -11.92 -22.41 4.32
C VAL A 205 -11.45 -23.51 5.25
N ASN A 206 -10.13 -23.75 5.29
CA ASN A 206 -9.51 -24.84 6.04
C ASN A 206 -10.17 -26.20 5.76
N GLY A 207 -10.53 -26.44 4.50
CA GLY A 207 -11.17 -27.67 4.05
C GLY A 207 -12.70 -27.74 4.24
N THR A 208 -13.30 -26.81 5.01
CA THR A 208 -14.74 -26.79 5.29
C THR A 208 -15.48 -25.86 4.32
N ILE A 209 -16.53 -26.34 3.67
CA ILE A 209 -17.38 -25.54 2.78
C ILE A 209 -18.12 -24.46 3.58
N GLN A 210 -17.97 -23.21 3.16
CA GLN A 210 -18.59 -22.04 3.78
C GLN A 210 -19.84 -21.55 3.02
N THR A 211 -19.85 -21.77 1.71
CA THR A 211 -20.97 -21.50 0.81
C THR A 211 -20.82 -22.35 -0.44
N GLU A 212 -21.95 -22.68 -1.07
CA GLU A 212 -22.00 -23.50 -2.28
C GLU A 212 -23.03 -22.96 -3.28
N ARG A 213 -22.87 -23.34 -4.55
CA ARG A 213 -23.80 -23.06 -5.64
C ARG A 213 -23.82 -24.23 -6.60
N ARG A 214 -25.02 -24.69 -6.95
CA ARG A 214 -25.24 -25.66 -8.02
C ARG A 214 -25.31 -24.95 -9.38
N ILE A 215 -24.59 -25.47 -10.37
CA ILE A 215 -24.60 -25.00 -11.74
C ILE A 215 -24.97 -26.17 -12.67
N VAL A 216 -25.79 -25.89 -13.67
CA VAL A 216 -26.26 -26.87 -14.67
C VAL A 216 -25.91 -26.34 -16.05
N ALA A 217 -25.01 -27.03 -16.77
CA ALA A 217 -24.72 -26.74 -18.17
C ALA A 217 -25.41 -27.78 -19.05
N ALA A 218 -26.23 -27.34 -20.00
CA ALA A 218 -27.00 -28.21 -20.88
C ALA A 218 -26.67 -27.96 -22.35
N ASN A 219 -26.44 -29.06 -23.07
CA ASN A 219 -26.31 -29.09 -24.51
C ASN A 219 -27.62 -29.59 -25.12
N THR A 220 -27.85 -29.18 -26.37
CA THR A 220 -28.92 -29.67 -27.24
C THR A 220 -28.31 -30.17 -28.54
N THR A 221 -29.11 -30.75 -29.42
CA THR A 221 -28.67 -31.14 -30.77
C THR A 221 -28.19 -29.97 -31.63
N GLY A 222 -28.66 -28.73 -31.38
CA GLY A 222 -28.27 -27.53 -32.11
C GLY A 222 -27.24 -26.64 -31.41
N LEU A 223 -26.99 -26.86 -30.11
CA LEU A 223 -26.08 -26.08 -29.27
C LEU A 223 -25.27 -27.01 -28.39
N ALA A 224 -23.97 -27.13 -28.64
CA ALA A 224 -23.05 -27.96 -27.86
C ALA A 224 -22.03 -27.10 -27.12
N GLN A 225 -21.37 -27.68 -26.12
CA GLN A 225 -20.30 -27.03 -25.36
C GLN A 225 -20.73 -25.74 -24.66
N VAL A 226 -22.01 -25.65 -24.25
CA VAL A 226 -22.55 -24.51 -23.52
C VAL A 226 -21.79 -24.32 -22.21
N ILE A 227 -21.42 -23.08 -21.94
CA ILE A 227 -20.70 -22.66 -20.75
C ILE A 227 -21.67 -21.95 -19.82
N GLU A 228 -21.63 -22.33 -18.54
CA GLU A 228 -22.40 -21.69 -17.48
C GLU A 228 -21.46 -21.24 -16.38
N ASN A 229 -21.68 -20.03 -15.85
CA ASN A 229 -20.75 -19.41 -14.92
C ASN A 229 -21.27 -19.42 -13.49
N TRP A 230 -20.35 -19.52 -12.54
CA TRP A 230 -20.63 -19.19 -11.15
C TRP A 230 -20.06 -17.82 -10.80
N SER A 231 -20.68 -17.20 -9.80
CA SER A 231 -20.14 -16.10 -9.03
C SER A 231 -20.73 -16.23 -7.62
N MET A 232 -19.89 -16.15 -6.61
CA MET A 232 -20.28 -16.28 -5.21
C MET A 232 -19.35 -15.50 -4.30
N ASP A 233 -19.91 -14.97 -3.23
CA ASP A 233 -19.19 -14.24 -2.19
C ASP A 233 -19.52 -14.79 -0.80
N ARG A 234 -18.57 -14.61 0.13
CA ARG A 234 -18.76 -14.91 1.53
C ARG A 234 -17.97 -13.96 2.41
N VAL A 235 -18.66 -13.35 3.38
CA VAL A 235 -18.03 -12.59 4.45
C VAL A 235 -17.83 -13.49 5.67
N LEU A 236 -16.62 -13.51 6.21
CA LEU A 236 -16.19 -14.35 7.32
C LEU A 236 -15.51 -13.52 8.41
N THR A 237 -15.62 -13.99 9.64
CA THR A 237 -14.77 -13.56 10.76
C THR A 237 -13.98 -14.79 11.18
N LEU A 238 -12.66 -14.69 11.08
CA LEU A 238 -11.73 -15.79 11.34
C LEU A 238 -10.81 -15.42 12.50
N SER A 239 -10.30 -16.43 13.20
CA SER A 239 -9.24 -16.23 14.19
C SER A 239 -7.98 -15.67 13.52
N ALA A 240 -7.15 -14.98 14.30
CA ALA A 240 -5.81 -14.64 13.83
C ALA A 240 -5.01 -15.92 13.53
N GLY A 241 -4.28 -15.94 12.41
CA GLY A 241 -3.47 -17.09 12.01
C GLY A 241 -3.57 -17.43 10.53
N ALA A 242 -2.90 -18.51 10.13
CA ALA A 242 -2.92 -18.98 8.75
C ALA A 242 -4.25 -19.68 8.42
N HIS A 243 -4.86 -19.26 7.30
CA HIS A 243 -6.07 -19.88 6.76
C HIS A 243 -5.86 -20.22 5.28
N THR A 244 -6.36 -21.38 4.87
CA THR A 244 -6.38 -21.79 3.46
C THR A 244 -7.76 -21.58 2.87
N PHE A 245 -7.84 -20.78 1.82
CA PHE A 245 -9.05 -20.48 1.05
C PHE A 245 -8.99 -21.25 -0.27
N GLN A 246 -10.04 -21.97 -0.61
CA GLN A 246 -10.07 -22.80 -1.81
C GLN A 246 -11.42 -22.71 -2.50
N VAL A 247 -11.43 -22.90 -3.81
CA VAL A 247 -12.65 -23.16 -4.56
C VAL A 247 -12.65 -24.64 -4.95
N LYS A 248 -13.72 -25.34 -4.59
CA LYS A 248 -13.83 -26.78 -4.79
C LYS A 248 -15.09 -27.09 -5.58
N ALA A 249 -15.08 -28.20 -6.30
CA ALA A 249 -16.24 -28.71 -7.00
C ALA A 249 -16.50 -30.18 -6.67
N VAL A 250 -17.76 -30.59 -6.74
CA VAL A 250 -18.20 -31.97 -6.52
C VAL A 250 -19.31 -32.34 -7.50
N TYR A 251 -19.41 -33.62 -7.82
CA TYR A 251 -20.53 -34.18 -8.55
C TYR A 251 -21.69 -34.46 -7.58
N PRO A 252 -22.87 -33.86 -7.79
CA PRO A 252 -24.03 -34.18 -6.98
C PRO A 252 -24.56 -35.58 -7.29
N THR A 253 -24.58 -36.44 -6.27
CA THR A 253 -24.97 -37.84 -6.38
C THR A 253 -26.41 -38.03 -6.86
N GLY A 254 -26.65 -39.09 -7.65
CA GLY A 254 -27.99 -39.47 -8.09
C GLY A 254 -28.59 -38.59 -9.19
N THR A 255 -27.80 -37.71 -9.80
CA THR A 255 -28.29 -36.79 -10.85
C THR A 255 -28.31 -37.41 -12.24
N GLY A 256 -27.49 -38.42 -12.53
CA GLY A 256 -27.35 -38.97 -13.88
C GLY A 256 -26.71 -37.99 -14.88
N ALA A 257 -26.12 -36.90 -14.37
CA ALA A 257 -25.48 -35.87 -15.16
C ALA A 257 -24.19 -36.40 -15.84
N SER A 258 -23.88 -35.85 -17.01
CA SER A 258 -22.64 -36.10 -17.75
C SER A 258 -21.44 -35.41 -17.09
N THR A 259 -20.25 -35.71 -17.60
CA THR A 259 -19.00 -35.06 -17.18
C THR A 259 -19.04 -33.57 -17.44
N ALA A 260 -18.68 -32.77 -16.43
CA ALA A 260 -18.44 -31.35 -16.57
C ALA A 260 -16.94 -31.05 -16.59
N ASN A 261 -16.58 -30.11 -17.43
CA ASN A 261 -15.30 -29.43 -17.40
C ASN A 261 -15.43 -28.17 -16.55
N VAL A 262 -14.68 -28.06 -15.45
CA VAL A 262 -14.75 -26.95 -14.49
C VAL A 262 -13.45 -26.18 -14.47
N SER A 263 -13.52 -24.87 -14.69
CA SER A 263 -12.35 -23.99 -14.85
C SER A 263 -11.45 -24.35 -16.04
N SER A 264 -10.44 -23.50 -16.26
CA SER A 264 -9.38 -23.71 -17.24
C SER A 264 -8.15 -22.87 -16.91
N GLY A 265 -6.97 -23.32 -17.35
CA GLY A 265 -5.74 -22.51 -17.34
C GLY A 265 -5.49 -21.76 -18.66
N SER A 266 -6.25 -22.07 -19.72
CA SER A 266 -5.98 -21.59 -21.09
C SER A 266 -7.22 -21.05 -21.82
N ALA A 267 -8.42 -21.32 -21.31
CA ALA A 267 -9.68 -20.82 -21.86
C ALA A 267 -10.27 -19.74 -20.94
N PRO A 268 -10.13 -18.44 -21.27
CA PRO A 268 -10.54 -17.35 -20.40
C PRO A 268 -12.03 -17.39 -20.02
N GLN A 269 -12.89 -17.88 -20.92
CA GLN A 269 -14.32 -18.01 -20.67
C GLN A 269 -14.69 -19.05 -19.62
N LEU A 270 -13.77 -19.95 -19.26
CA LEU A 270 -13.95 -20.93 -18.18
C LEU A 270 -13.07 -20.62 -16.97
N GLN A 271 -11.96 -19.92 -17.14
CA GLN A 271 -10.95 -19.70 -16.11
C GLN A 271 -11.57 -19.07 -14.87
N GLY A 272 -11.56 -19.81 -13.76
CA GLY A 272 -12.03 -19.29 -12.50
C GLY A 272 -11.02 -18.35 -11.84
N THR A 273 -11.54 -17.51 -10.95
CA THR A 273 -10.77 -16.64 -10.08
C THR A 273 -11.22 -16.83 -8.64
N LEU A 274 -10.28 -16.79 -7.70
CA LEU A 274 -10.51 -16.69 -6.27
C LEU A 274 -9.86 -15.40 -5.79
N THR A 275 -10.66 -14.51 -5.22
CA THR A 275 -10.18 -13.26 -4.60
C THR A 275 -10.51 -13.29 -3.11
N VAL A 276 -9.55 -12.97 -2.26
CA VAL A 276 -9.73 -12.84 -0.81
C VAL A 276 -9.29 -11.45 -0.40
N THR A 277 -10.23 -10.67 0.14
CA THR A 277 -9.97 -9.35 0.70
C THR A 277 -10.00 -9.43 2.21
N VAL A 278 -8.90 -9.05 2.86
CA VAL A 278 -8.75 -8.97 4.31
C VAL A 278 -8.85 -7.50 4.70
N ILE A 279 -9.77 -7.18 5.59
CA ILE A 279 -10.01 -5.83 6.10
C ILE A 279 -9.70 -5.85 7.60
N GLY A 280 -8.56 -5.28 7.99
CA GLY A 280 -8.22 -5.03 9.40
C GLY A 280 -9.12 -3.93 9.96
N LEU A 281 -9.76 -4.21 11.10
CA LEU A 281 -10.57 -3.24 11.87
C LEU A 281 -9.78 -2.64 13.02
#